data_AF-A0A838MWX3-F1
#
_entry.id   AF-A0A838MWX3-F1
#
_cell.length_a   1.000
_cell.length_b   1.000
_cell.length_c   1.000
_cell.angle_alpha   90.00
_cell.angle_beta   90.00
_cell.angle_gamma   90.00
#
_symmetry.space_group_name_H-M   'P 1'
#
loop_
_entity.id
_entity.type
_entity.pdbx_description
1 polymer ?
#
loop_
_entity_poly.entity_id
_entity_poly.type
_entity_poly.pdbx_seq_one_letter_code
_entity_poly.pdbx_strand_id
1 'polypeptide(L)'
;QFARGRDSFAGYNTLAFAISIPVTLLRQAGANNEIGVNAVGQRRSSATINRAGDVRGFGRWLPVDRAANPAVSIAFVRWSRKNEFNASTPLEDQAGKFLNDILPALRAFGTNDTFIGILANVAVARGDFLRLSLTQPNSGPGGGNNSQAAFPNGRRLQDDVIDIELTLINNGVALSDNANANDATFRDTFPFLAPSIQPFPPGTGDDRTRN
;
A
#
# COMPACT_ATOMS: atom_id res chain seq x y z
N GLN A 1 -10.96 20.15 10.55
CA GLN A 1 -11.51 19.58 9.30
C GLN A 1 -11.39 18.06 9.21
N PHE A 2 -10.54 17.38 10.01
CA PHE A 2 -10.45 15.90 10.08
C PHE A 2 -11.48 15.26 11.03
N ALA A 3 -12.71 15.79 11.14
CA ALA A 3 -13.70 15.27 12.10
C ALA A 3 -14.69 14.27 11.48
N ARG A 4 -14.60 14.02 10.17
CA ARG A 4 -15.47 13.09 9.44
C ARG A 4 -14.61 12.20 8.56
N GLY A 5 -14.83 10.89 8.66
CA GLY A 5 -14.20 9.88 7.81
C GLY A 5 -15.10 9.53 6.66
N ARG A 6 -14.52 9.52 5.45
CA ARG A 6 -15.20 9.08 4.25
C ARG A 6 -14.52 7.82 3.74
N ASP A 7 -15.16 6.69 3.92
CA ASP A 7 -14.74 5.44 3.31
C ASP A 7 -15.38 5.32 1.92
N SER A 8 -14.59 5.59 0.89
CA SER A 8 -15.08 5.48 -0.51
C SER A 8 -15.22 4.03 -0.99
N PHE A 9 -14.79 3.05 -0.19
CA PHE A 9 -14.92 1.62 -0.46
C PHE A 9 -16.03 0.94 0.35
N ALA A 10 -16.71 1.69 1.23
CA ALA A 10 -17.76 1.14 2.07
C ALA A 10 -18.87 0.49 1.23
N GLY A 11 -19.21 -0.75 1.56
CA GLY A 11 -20.21 -1.58 0.86
C GLY A 11 -19.71 -2.20 -0.44
N TYR A 12 -18.44 -2.03 -0.82
CA TYR A 12 -17.84 -2.67 -1.98
C TYR A 12 -17.00 -3.88 -1.58
N ASN A 13 -17.07 -4.94 -2.38
CA ASN A 13 -16.16 -6.08 -2.25
C ASN A 13 -14.86 -5.81 -2.99
N THR A 14 -13.74 -6.23 -2.39
CA THR A 14 -12.43 -6.27 -3.05
C THR A 14 -12.11 -7.69 -3.51
N LEU A 15 -11.43 -7.82 -4.64
CA LEU A 15 -10.90 -9.10 -5.10
C LEU A 15 -9.54 -9.33 -4.45
N ALA A 16 -9.36 -10.46 -3.78
CA ALA A 16 -8.10 -10.84 -3.18
C ALA A 16 -7.69 -12.26 -3.58
N PHE A 17 -6.38 -12.44 -3.80
CA PHE A 17 -5.74 -13.74 -3.94
C PHE A 17 -4.84 -13.96 -2.74
N ALA A 18 -5.03 -15.08 -2.04
CA ALA A 18 -4.25 -15.44 -0.87
C ALA A 18 -3.49 -16.75 -1.14
N ILE A 19 -2.21 -16.78 -0.79
CA ILE A 19 -1.34 -17.95 -0.95
C ILE A 19 -0.68 -18.24 0.40
N SER A 20 -0.71 -19.50 0.83
CA SER A 20 -0.02 -19.97 2.04
C SER A 20 1.16 -20.85 1.64
N ILE A 21 2.37 -20.40 1.95
CA ILE A 21 3.62 -21.11 1.65
C ILE A 21 4.33 -21.41 2.97
N PRO A 22 4.73 -22.67 3.25
CA PRO A 22 5.54 -22.99 4.42
C PRO A 22 6.85 -22.17 4.45
N VAL A 23 7.10 -21.49 5.56
CA VAL A 23 8.26 -20.59 5.71
C VAL A 23 9.60 -21.33 5.55
N THR A 24 9.63 -22.64 5.82
CA THR A 24 10.79 -23.52 5.64
C THR A 24 11.20 -23.71 4.18
N LEU A 25 10.30 -23.45 3.23
CA LEU A 25 10.64 -23.45 1.79
C LEU A 25 11.33 -22.16 1.34
N LEU A 26 11.23 -21.10 2.14
CA LEU A 26 11.68 -19.75 1.78
C LEU A 26 12.87 -19.27 2.61
N ARG A 27 13.01 -19.74 3.85
CA ARG A 27 14.14 -19.39 4.72
C ARG A 27 15.41 -20.12 4.29
N GLN A 28 16.52 -19.38 4.32
CA GLN A 28 17.85 -19.93 4.08
C GLN A 28 18.79 -19.55 5.23
N ALA A 29 19.62 -20.50 5.67
CA ALA A 29 20.61 -20.26 6.71
C ALA A 29 21.66 -19.25 6.21
N GLY A 30 21.98 -18.24 7.02
CA GLY A 30 22.95 -17.19 6.68
C GLY A 30 22.48 -16.14 5.66
N ALA A 31 21.24 -16.23 5.16
CA ALA A 31 20.67 -15.26 4.23
C ALA A 31 19.90 -14.13 4.95
N ASN A 32 19.70 -13.02 4.24
CA ASN A 32 18.72 -12.01 4.63
C ASN A 32 17.32 -12.60 4.41
N ASN A 33 16.65 -12.99 5.49
CA ASN A 33 15.37 -13.69 5.48
C ASN A 33 14.20 -12.69 5.31
N GLU A 34 14.22 -11.90 4.24
CA GLU A 34 13.20 -10.91 3.88
C GLU A 34 12.73 -11.17 2.44
N ILE A 35 11.42 -11.13 2.20
CA ILE A 35 10.82 -11.21 0.87
C ILE A 35 10.25 -9.85 0.50
N GLY A 36 10.61 -9.37 -0.68
CA GLY A 36 9.99 -8.22 -1.32
C GLY A 36 8.91 -8.63 -2.30
N VAL A 37 7.77 -7.96 -2.26
CA VAL A 37 6.68 -8.10 -3.24
C VAL A 37 6.46 -6.77 -3.92
N ASN A 38 6.60 -6.76 -5.25
CA ASN A 38 6.29 -5.62 -6.10
C ASN A 38 5.25 -6.05 -7.15
N ALA A 39 4.15 -5.31 -7.23
CA ALA A 39 3.10 -5.52 -8.22
C ALA A 39 3.02 -4.28 -9.10
N VAL A 40 3.02 -4.49 -10.42
CA VAL A 40 3.01 -3.40 -11.41
C VAL A 40 1.86 -3.58 -12.39
N GLY A 41 1.13 -2.50 -12.65
CA GLY A 41 0.21 -2.41 -13.77
C GLY A 41 1.01 -2.24 -15.06
N GLN A 42 0.73 -3.04 -16.09
CA GLN A 42 1.44 -2.99 -17.36
C GLN A 42 0.50 -2.81 -18.54
N ARG A 43 0.96 -2.09 -19.57
CA ARG A 43 0.30 -2.02 -20.88
C ARG A 43 1.29 -2.30 -22.01
N ARG A 44 0.79 -2.73 -23.17
CA ARG A 44 1.62 -2.88 -24.39
C ARG A 44 2.09 -1.49 -24.87
N SER A 45 3.32 -1.40 -25.37
CA SER A 45 3.96 -0.14 -25.81
C SER A 45 3.24 0.54 -26.96
N SER A 46 2.46 -0.22 -27.74
CA SER A 46 1.66 0.30 -28.84
C SER A 46 0.31 -0.40 -28.86
N ALA A 47 -0.72 0.31 -29.29
CA ALA A 47 -2.04 -0.25 -29.47
C ALA A 47 -2.70 0.37 -30.70
N THR A 48 -3.46 -0.45 -31.44
CA THR A 48 -4.39 0.02 -32.47
C THR A 48 -5.81 -0.07 -31.93
N ILE A 49 -6.63 0.94 -32.22
CA ILE A 49 -8.06 0.99 -31.90
C ILE A 49 -8.81 1.00 -33.23
N ASN A 50 -9.68 0.02 -33.46
CA ASN A 50 -10.51 0.00 -34.67
C ASN A 50 -11.76 0.91 -34.51
N ARG A 51 -12.54 1.09 -35.58
CA ARG A 51 -13.76 1.91 -35.53
C ARG A 51 -14.85 1.37 -34.59
N ALA A 52 -14.79 0.08 -34.23
CA ALA A 52 -15.71 -0.54 -33.27
C ALA A 52 -15.26 -0.35 -31.80
N GLY A 53 -14.07 0.23 -31.57
CA GLY A 53 -13.51 0.44 -30.24
C GLY A 53 -12.62 -0.71 -29.73
N ASP A 54 -12.38 -1.75 -30.53
CA ASP A 54 -11.53 -2.87 -30.12
C ASP A 54 -10.07 -2.42 -30.04
N VAL A 55 -9.45 -2.66 -28.88
CA VAL A 55 -8.05 -2.33 -28.61
C VAL A 55 -7.19 -3.58 -28.82
N ARG A 56 -6.24 -3.51 -29.76
CA ARG A 56 -5.21 -4.55 -29.96
C ARG A 56 -3.83 -4.01 -29.61
N GLY A 57 -3.27 -4.47 -28.48
CA GLY A 57 -1.93 -4.10 -28.03
C GLY A 57 -0.82 -4.97 -28.65
N PHE A 58 0.31 -4.37 -29.00
CA PHE A 58 1.50 -5.04 -29.53
C PHE A 58 2.80 -4.39 -29.01
N GLY A 59 3.93 -5.08 -29.20
CA GLY A 59 5.23 -4.66 -28.67
C GLY A 59 5.46 -5.09 -27.21
N ARG A 60 6.42 -4.47 -26.53
CA ARG A 60 6.80 -4.86 -25.15
C ARG A 60 5.78 -4.38 -24.12
N TRP A 61 5.70 -5.05 -22.98
CA TRP A 61 4.98 -4.54 -21.82
C TRP A 61 5.78 -3.41 -21.16
N LEU A 62 5.09 -2.33 -20.82
CA LEU A 62 5.63 -1.20 -20.10
C LEU A 62 4.87 -1.04 -18.78
N PRO A 63 5.58 -0.87 -17.64
CA PRO A 63 4.95 -0.46 -16.39
C PRO A 63 4.26 0.89 -16.58
N VAL A 64 3.03 1.00 -16.10
CA VAL A 64 2.22 2.22 -16.16
C VAL A 64 1.65 2.60 -14.82
N ASP A 65 1.73 1.71 -13.84
CA ASP A 65 1.30 1.96 -12.48
C ASP A 65 2.04 1.07 -11.49
N ARG A 66 2.31 1.62 -10.31
CA ARG A 66 2.81 0.88 -9.14
C ARG A 66 2.48 1.66 -7.86
N ALA A 67 2.13 0.92 -6.81
CA ALA A 67 1.71 1.49 -5.52
C ALA A 67 1.92 0.48 -4.40
N ALA A 68 3.18 0.09 -4.14
CA ALA A 68 3.44 -0.98 -3.19
C ALA A 68 3.27 -0.52 -1.73
N ASN A 69 3.90 0.59 -1.36
CA ASN A 69 3.66 1.27 -0.09
C ASN A 69 2.59 2.35 -0.28
N PRO A 70 1.60 2.42 0.63
CA PRO A 70 0.62 3.50 0.62
C PRO A 70 1.25 4.90 0.62
N ALA A 71 0.49 5.88 0.12
CA ALA A 71 0.86 7.29 -0.02
C ALA A 71 2.11 7.66 -0.84
N VAL A 72 3.07 6.75 -1.12
CA VAL A 72 4.31 7.09 -1.83
C VAL A 72 4.04 7.68 -3.20
N SER A 73 3.37 6.89 -4.06
CA SER A 73 3.07 7.32 -5.41
C SER A 73 2.01 8.40 -5.44
N ILE A 74 1.15 8.54 -4.43
CA ILE A 74 -0.04 9.42 -4.42
C ILE A 74 0.26 10.79 -3.81
N ALA A 75 0.92 10.85 -2.65
CA ALA A 75 1.12 12.05 -1.84
C ALA A 75 2.54 12.63 -1.90
N PHE A 76 3.58 11.78 -2.03
CA PHE A 76 4.97 12.24 -1.90
C PHE A 76 5.69 12.45 -3.23
N VAL A 77 5.29 11.73 -4.28
CA VAL A 77 5.81 11.96 -5.64
C VAL A 77 5.04 13.09 -6.31
N ARG A 78 5.77 14.08 -6.84
CA ARG A 78 5.18 15.22 -7.57
C ARG A 78 4.40 14.78 -8.80
N TRP A 79 3.33 15.51 -9.11
CA TRP A 79 2.48 15.23 -10.26
C TRP A 79 3.25 15.10 -11.59
N SER A 80 4.19 16.01 -11.85
CA SER A 80 4.99 16.02 -13.08
C SER A 80 5.87 14.78 -13.26
N ARG A 81 6.16 14.05 -12.18
CA ARG A 81 7.02 12.85 -12.19
C ARG A 81 6.23 11.54 -12.03
N LYS A 82 4.90 11.55 -11.96
CA LYS A 82 4.08 10.33 -11.78
C LYS A 82 4.35 9.29 -12.86
N ASN A 83 4.40 9.69 -14.12
CA ASN A 83 4.70 8.77 -15.22
C ASN A 83 6.12 8.19 -15.12
N GLU A 84 7.08 9.00 -14.66
CA GLU A 84 8.47 8.55 -14.45
C GLU A 84 8.56 7.57 -13.29
N PHE A 85 7.86 7.84 -12.18
CA PHE A 85 7.75 6.94 -11.03
C PHE A 85 7.10 5.63 -11.45
N ASN A 86 5.94 5.68 -12.12
CA ASN A 86 5.23 4.49 -12.56
C ASN A 86 6.04 3.62 -13.52
N ALA A 87 6.95 4.23 -14.29
CA ALA A 87 7.84 3.53 -15.22
C ALA A 87 9.16 3.06 -14.59
N SER A 88 9.50 3.48 -13.36
CA SER A 88 10.74 3.11 -12.69
C SER A 88 10.62 1.83 -11.85
N THR A 89 11.76 1.37 -11.35
CA THR A 89 11.89 0.18 -10.53
C THR A 89 12.18 0.51 -9.06
N PRO A 90 11.88 -0.39 -8.11
CA PRO A 90 12.26 -0.17 -6.72
C PRO A 90 13.77 -0.04 -6.48
N LEU A 91 14.61 -0.60 -7.38
CA LEU A 91 16.07 -0.40 -7.34
C LEU A 91 16.45 1.05 -7.66
N GLU A 92 15.75 1.69 -8.60
CA GLU A 92 15.97 3.12 -8.90
C GLU A 92 15.48 4.02 -7.77
N ASP A 93 14.39 3.63 -7.07
CA ASP A 93 13.94 4.32 -5.86
C ASP A 93 15.03 4.26 -4.78
N GLN A 94 15.59 3.06 -4.56
CA GLN A 94 16.72 2.84 -3.64
C GLN A 94 17.96 3.65 -4.01
N ALA A 95 18.21 3.86 -5.31
CA ALA A 95 19.26 4.74 -5.80
C ALA A 95 18.96 6.24 -5.59
N GLY A 96 17.81 6.59 -5.01
CA GLY A 96 17.45 7.96 -4.64
C GLY A 96 16.73 8.75 -5.74
N LYS A 97 16.21 8.11 -6.79
CA LYS A 97 15.61 8.79 -7.96
C LYS A 97 14.49 9.79 -7.61
N PHE A 98 13.73 9.52 -6.56
CA PHE A 98 12.62 10.37 -6.08
C PHE A 98 12.87 11.03 -4.71
N LEU A 99 14.10 10.96 -4.20
CA LEU A 99 14.45 11.56 -2.91
C LEU A 99 14.14 13.06 -2.87
N ASN A 100 14.40 13.76 -3.97
CA ASN A 100 14.16 15.21 -4.12
C ASN A 100 12.69 15.59 -4.32
N ASP A 101 11.78 14.62 -4.40
CA ASP A 101 10.33 14.84 -4.33
C ASP A 101 9.81 14.54 -2.93
N ILE A 102 10.20 13.38 -2.39
CA ILE A 102 9.67 12.83 -1.15
C ILE A 102 10.11 13.67 0.06
N LEU A 103 11.41 13.99 0.21
CA LEU A 103 11.86 14.75 1.38
C LEU A 103 11.25 16.16 1.45
N PRO A 104 11.22 16.95 0.36
CA PRO A 104 10.58 18.26 0.40
C PRO A 104 9.07 18.18 0.68
N ALA A 105 8.37 17.16 0.18
CA ALA A 105 6.94 16.96 0.48
C ALA A 105 6.72 16.73 1.99
N LEU A 106 7.49 15.83 2.61
CA LEU A 106 7.40 15.56 4.04
C LEU A 106 7.75 16.78 4.91
N ARG A 107 8.78 17.55 4.51
CA ARG A 107 9.14 18.82 5.17
C ARG A 107 8.04 19.86 5.05
N ALA A 108 7.38 19.95 3.90
CA ALA A 108 6.27 20.87 3.69
C ALA A 108 5.06 20.54 4.59
N PHE A 109 4.88 19.27 4.97
CA PHE A 109 3.89 18.86 5.98
C PHE A 109 4.30 19.18 7.42
N GLY A 110 5.50 19.69 7.67
CA GLY A 110 6.00 19.96 9.02
C GLY A 110 6.51 18.72 9.76
N THR A 111 6.80 17.65 9.03
CA THR A 111 7.39 16.42 9.60
C THR A 111 8.83 16.68 10.02
N ASN A 112 9.22 16.25 11.22
CA ASN A 112 10.57 16.39 11.75
C ASN A 112 11.53 15.35 11.15
N ASP A 113 12.84 15.55 11.34
CA ASP A 113 13.86 14.70 10.72
C ASP A 113 13.79 13.22 11.16
N THR A 114 13.35 12.94 12.39
CA THR A 114 13.18 11.57 12.88
C THR A 114 12.12 10.82 12.06
N PHE A 115 10.94 11.41 11.90
CA PHE A 115 9.85 10.78 11.16
C PHE A 115 10.04 10.83 9.65
N ILE A 116 10.70 11.87 9.12
CA ILE A 116 11.20 11.89 7.74
C ILE A 116 12.12 10.68 7.51
N GLY A 117 13.05 10.42 8.43
CA GLY A 117 13.96 9.28 8.34
C GLY A 117 13.21 7.94 8.23
N ILE A 118 12.14 7.76 9.00
CA ILE A 118 11.31 6.55 8.97
C ILE A 118 10.59 6.41 7.62
N LEU A 119 9.85 7.44 7.18
CA LEU A 119 9.05 7.40 5.96
C LEU A 119 9.94 7.30 4.71
N ALA A 120 11.06 8.02 4.68
CA ALA A 120 12.05 7.91 3.61
C ALA A 120 12.76 6.55 3.60
N ASN A 121 12.89 5.87 4.75
CA ASN A 121 13.42 4.51 4.78
C ASN A 121 12.51 3.55 4.02
N VAL A 122 11.19 3.70 4.18
CA VAL A 122 10.19 2.89 3.48
C VAL A 122 10.15 3.18 1.99
N ALA A 123 10.03 4.46 1.62
CA ALA A 123 9.75 4.86 0.24
C ALA A 123 11.00 4.98 -0.65
N VAL A 124 12.17 5.26 -0.05
CA VAL A 124 13.42 5.52 -0.77
C VAL A 124 14.46 4.49 -0.40
N ALA A 125 14.97 4.46 0.83
CA ALA A 125 16.16 3.67 1.17
C ALA A 125 15.99 2.16 0.93
N ARG A 126 14.76 1.67 1.07
CA ARG A 126 14.39 0.28 0.76
C ARG A 126 13.66 0.14 -0.57
N GLY A 127 13.37 1.22 -1.29
CA GLY A 127 12.57 1.22 -2.51
C GLY A 127 11.09 0.92 -2.28
N ASP A 128 10.23 1.34 -3.22
CA ASP A 128 8.78 1.14 -3.08
C ASP A 128 8.38 -0.30 -3.44
N PHE A 129 8.53 -1.20 -2.48
CA PHE A 129 7.97 -2.56 -2.49
C PHE A 129 7.49 -2.97 -1.08
N LEU A 130 6.56 -3.91 -1.01
CA LEU A 130 6.08 -4.45 0.25
C LEU A 130 7.06 -5.49 0.78
N ARG A 131 7.41 -5.41 2.06
CA ARG A 131 8.41 -6.28 2.69
C ARG A 131 7.77 -7.22 3.70
N LEU A 132 8.21 -8.47 3.67
CA LEU A 132 7.84 -9.50 4.64
C LEU A 132 9.11 -10.07 5.25
N SER A 133 9.30 -9.86 6.56
CA SER A 133 10.33 -10.58 7.30
C SER A 133 9.89 -12.02 7.52
N LEU A 134 10.69 -12.97 7.06
CA LEU A 134 10.45 -14.38 7.32
C LEU A 134 10.81 -14.76 8.74
N THR A 135 11.58 -13.96 9.49
CA THR A 135 12.00 -14.24 10.87
C THR A 135 11.09 -13.67 11.93
N GLN A 136 10.15 -12.79 11.56
CA GLN A 136 9.17 -12.19 12.47
C GLN A 136 7.79 -12.84 12.26
N PRO A 137 7.39 -13.82 13.09
CA PRO A 137 6.09 -14.47 12.92
C PRO A 137 4.96 -13.49 13.24
N ASN A 138 3.97 -13.39 12.36
CA ASN A 138 2.70 -12.73 12.68
C ASN A 138 1.63 -13.80 12.86
N SER A 139 1.27 -14.08 14.12
CA SER A 139 0.29 -15.10 14.48
C SER A 139 -0.75 -14.51 15.42
N GLY A 140 -1.93 -15.14 15.51
CA GLY A 140 -3.05 -14.67 16.33
C GLY A 140 -4.29 -14.31 15.49
N PRO A 141 -5.34 -13.79 16.16
CA PRO A 141 -6.63 -13.48 15.54
C PRO A 141 -6.54 -12.53 14.35
N GLY A 142 -7.45 -12.69 13.38
CA GLY A 142 -7.60 -11.80 12.22
C GLY A 142 -6.34 -11.63 11.38
N GLY A 143 -5.48 -12.66 11.31
CA GLY A 143 -4.23 -12.63 10.55
C GLY A 143 -3.00 -12.22 11.36
N GLY A 144 -3.13 -11.98 12.66
CA GLY A 144 -2.03 -11.82 13.62
C GLY A 144 -1.84 -10.39 14.16
N ASN A 145 -1.30 -10.29 15.37
CA ASN A 145 -1.22 -9.05 16.16
C ASN A 145 0.21 -8.64 16.53
N ASN A 146 1.24 -9.20 15.90
CA ASN A 146 2.64 -8.90 16.23
C ASN A 146 3.03 -7.48 15.76
N SER A 147 3.23 -6.55 16.69
CA SER A 147 3.63 -5.17 16.38
C SER A 147 4.98 -5.06 15.65
N GLN A 148 5.86 -6.05 15.79
CA GLN A 148 7.15 -6.07 15.06
C GLN A 148 6.98 -6.37 13.57
N ALA A 149 5.83 -6.95 13.17
CA ALA A 149 5.47 -7.20 11.78
C ALA A 149 4.57 -6.09 11.18
N ALA A 150 4.24 -5.06 11.97
CA ALA A 150 3.42 -3.94 11.54
C ALA A 150 4.19 -3.00 10.61
N PHE A 151 3.45 -2.21 9.84
CA PHE A 151 4.01 -1.06 9.13
C PHE A 151 4.76 -0.13 10.11
N PRO A 152 5.97 0.34 9.79
CA PRO A 152 6.68 0.29 8.49
C PRO A 152 7.66 -0.90 8.29
N ASN A 153 7.74 -1.82 9.26
CA ASN A 153 8.67 -2.97 9.24
C ASN A 153 8.13 -4.18 8.46
N GLY A 154 6.84 -4.16 8.17
CA GLY A 154 6.12 -5.07 7.31
C GLY A 154 4.76 -4.44 7.00
N ARG A 155 3.73 -5.27 6.91
CA ARG A 155 2.33 -4.81 6.93
C ARG A 155 1.45 -5.96 7.38
N ARG A 156 0.72 -5.75 8.47
CA ARG A 156 -0.33 -6.66 8.91
C ARG A 156 -1.62 -6.36 8.16
N LEU A 157 -2.49 -7.35 8.10
CA LEU A 157 -3.81 -7.19 7.50
C LEU A 157 -4.67 -6.15 8.24
N GLN A 158 -4.46 -6.00 9.55
CA GLN A 158 -5.15 -5.06 10.43
C GLN A 158 -4.49 -3.68 10.54
N ASP A 159 -3.34 -3.47 9.89
CA ASP A 159 -2.70 -2.16 9.94
C ASP A 159 -3.53 -1.13 9.18
N ASP A 160 -4.04 -0.13 9.89
CA ASP A 160 -4.50 1.10 9.29
C ASP A 160 -3.27 1.93 8.87
N VAL A 161 -2.78 1.65 7.66
CA VAL A 161 -1.52 2.24 7.19
C VAL A 161 -1.67 3.75 7.02
N ILE A 162 -2.86 4.26 6.68
CA ILE A 162 -3.07 5.69 6.50
C ILE A 162 -3.01 6.40 7.85
N ASP A 163 -3.66 5.88 8.89
CA ASP A 163 -3.55 6.44 10.24
C ASP A 163 -2.12 6.38 10.79
N ILE A 164 -1.41 5.28 10.53
CA ILE A 164 0.01 5.16 10.89
C ILE A 164 0.84 6.22 10.16
N GLU A 165 0.69 6.38 8.85
CA GLU A 165 1.41 7.37 8.05
C GLU A 165 1.08 8.80 8.48
N LEU A 166 -0.20 9.14 8.67
CA LEU A 166 -0.65 10.44 9.15
C LEU A 166 -0.07 10.76 10.53
N THR A 167 -0.03 9.78 11.44
CA THR A 167 0.59 9.92 12.76
C THR A 167 2.10 10.15 12.64
N LEU A 168 2.79 9.44 11.75
CA LEU A 168 4.23 9.65 11.51
C LEU A 168 4.50 11.04 10.92
N ILE A 169 3.70 11.48 9.93
CA ILE A 169 3.77 12.82 9.33
C ILE A 169 3.52 13.90 10.40
N ASN A 170 2.56 13.66 11.30
CA ASN A 170 2.21 14.55 12.40
C ASN A 170 3.12 14.38 13.63
N ASN A 171 4.39 14.02 13.41
CA ASN A 171 5.41 13.96 14.45
C ASN A 171 5.09 13.02 15.63
N GLY A 172 4.37 11.92 15.36
CA GLY A 172 3.95 10.94 16.37
C GLY A 172 2.69 11.34 17.13
N VAL A 173 2.13 12.52 16.87
CA VAL A 173 0.82 12.91 17.40
C VAL A 173 -0.24 12.23 16.56
N ALA A 174 -1.06 11.38 17.21
CA ALA A 174 -2.08 10.60 16.55
C ALA A 174 -2.97 11.46 15.64
N LEU A 175 -3.08 11.04 14.38
CA LEU A 175 -3.95 11.65 13.39
C LEU A 175 -4.62 10.52 12.60
N SER A 176 -5.92 10.68 12.33
CA SER A 176 -6.74 9.65 11.70
C SER A 176 -7.44 10.19 10.45
N ASP A 177 -7.60 9.35 9.44
CA ASP A 177 -8.50 9.60 8.32
C ASP A 177 -9.98 9.30 8.66
N ASN A 178 -10.20 8.74 9.85
CA ASN A 178 -11.46 8.31 10.45
C ASN A 178 -12.16 7.16 9.70
N ALA A 179 -11.44 6.39 8.88
CA ALA A 179 -11.90 5.15 8.24
C ALA A 179 -11.43 3.90 9.03
N ASN A 180 -11.76 3.87 10.33
CA ASN A 180 -11.09 3.01 11.31
C ASN A 180 -11.60 1.56 11.42
N ALA A 181 -12.47 1.11 10.51
CA ALA A 181 -13.06 -0.22 10.59
C ALA A 181 -13.39 -0.80 9.21
N ASN A 182 -13.12 -2.09 9.05
CA ASN A 182 -13.61 -2.86 7.92
C ASN A 182 -15.12 -3.09 8.04
N ASP A 183 -15.81 -3.19 6.90
CA ASP A 183 -17.23 -3.55 6.85
C ASP A 183 -17.52 -4.96 7.38
N ALA A 184 -16.53 -5.86 7.30
CA ALA A 184 -16.59 -7.20 7.85
C ALA A 184 -15.30 -7.56 8.59
N THR A 185 -15.45 -8.27 9.72
CA THR A 185 -14.32 -8.67 10.56
C THR A 185 -13.47 -9.74 9.87
N PHE A 186 -12.15 -9.63 9.98
CA PHE A 186 -11.24 -10.69 9.58
C PHE A 186 -11.50 -11.99 10.35
N ARG A 187 -11.20 -13.11 9.71
CA ARG A 187 -11.29 -14.47 10.26
C ARG A 187 -9.98 -14.84 10.95
N ASP A 188 -10.05 -15.79 11.87
CA ASP A 188 -8.86 -16.34 12.56
C ASP A 188 -8.18 -17.49 11.80
N THR A 189 -8.72 -17.83 10.62
CA THR A 189 -8.22 -18.89 9.76
C THR A 189 -7.88 -18.32 8.39
N PHE A 190 -6.75 -18.74 7.82
CA PHE A 190 -6.38 -18.43 6.44
C PHE A 190 -7.58 -18.66 5.47
N PRO A 191 -7.88 -17.74 4.54
CA PRO A 191 -7.09 -16.58 4.11
C PRO A 191 -7.24 -15.32 5.00
N PHE A 192 -7.83 -15.42 6.19
CA PHE A 192 -8.08 -14.35 7.16
C PHE A 192 -9.00 -13.22 6.68
N LEU A 193 -9.18 -13.02 5.38
CA LEU A 193 -10.17 -12.11 4.80
C LEU A 193 -11.60 -12.60 5.08
N ALA A 194 -12.51 -11.65 5.30
CA ALA A 194 -13.93 -11.94 5.39
C ALA A 194 -14.48 -12.43 4.03
N PRO A 195 -15.58 -13.21 4.03
CA PRO A 195 -16.36 -13.47 2.82
C PRO A 195 -16.90 -12.18 2.20
N SER A 196 -17.28 -12.23 0.93
CA SER A 196 -17.96 -11.11 0.28
C SER A 196 -19.28 -10.78 0.98
N ILE A 197 -19.58 -9.50 1.08
CA ILE A 197 -20.81 -8.97 1.67
C ILE A 197 -21.74 -8.42 0.58
N GLN A 198 -23.03 -8.29 0.91
CA GLN A 198 -23.93 -7.52 0.07
C GLN A 198 -23.64 -6.02 0.23
N PRO A 199 -23.77 -5.22 -0.84
CA PRO A 199 -23.69 -3.77 -0.73
C PRO A 199 -24.70 -3.22 0.28
N PHE A 200 -24.41 -2.05 0.84
CA PHE A 200 -25.36 -1.39 1.72
C PHE A 200 -26.67 -1.07 0.99
N PRO A 201 -27.83 -1.19 1.67
CA PRO A 201 -29.11 -0.86 1.07
C PRO A 201 -29.12 0.57 0.50
N PRO A 202 -29.72 0.80 -0.67
CA PRO A 202 -29.88 2.15 -1.21
C PRO A 202 -30.62 3.06 -0.20
N GLY A 203 -30.10 4.25 0.04
CA GLY A 203 -30.75 5.26 0.90
C GLY A 203 -30.43 5.17 2.39
N THR A 204 -29.43 4.37 2.80
CA THR A 204 -28.83 4.50 4.13
C THR A 204 -28.32 5.94 4.35
N GLY A 205 -28.78 6.57 5.44
CA GLY A 205 -28.51 7.99 5.72
C GLY A 205 -27.04 8.31 5.99
N ASP A 206 -26.29 7.32 6.48
CA ASP A 206 -24.82 7.32 6.56
C ASP A 206 -24.36 6.00 5.94
N ASP A 207 -24.02 6.02 4.65
CA ASP A 207 -23.44 4.88 3.95
C ASP A 207 -21.91 4.84 4.07
N ARG A 208 -21.32 5.68 4.94
CA ARG A 208 -19.87 5.93 5.11
C ARG A 208 -19.17 6.47 3.86
N THR A 209 -19.86 6.55 2.72
CA THR A 209 -19.31 7.01 1.43
C THR A 209 -19.60 8.48 1.13
N ARG A 210 -20.40 9.19 1.94
CA ARG A 210 -20.87 10.58 1.68
C ARG A 210 -20.42 11.58 2.75
N ASN A 211 -20.28 12.84 2.33
CA ASN A 211 -19.90 14.00 3.17
C ASN A 211 -21.06 14.53 4.02
#